data_AF-A0A7Z8QUP8-F1
#
_entry.id   AF-A0A7Z8QUP8-F1
#
_cell.length_a   1.000
_cell.length_b   1.000
_cell.length_c   1.000
_cell.angle_alpha   90.00
_cell.angle_beta   90.00
_cell.angle_gamma   90.00
#
_symmetry.space_group_name_H-M   'P 1'
#
loop_
_entity.id
_entity.type
_entity.pdbx_description
1 polymer ?
#
loop_
_entity_poly.entity_id
_entity_poly.type
_entity_poly.pdbx_seq_one_letter_code
_entity_poly.pdbx_strand_id
1 'polypeptide(L)'
;MDYEYSELVVLAKDWAKQVADNAWIPESAYTSLSGFDDRTPDSLFIDASARPLIVAFLGGTGVGKSTLLNRLAKKEIARTGVVRPTSKEVTLFHHDSVKIAHLPSTLPIDKIKIAEHAEEKNKHIIWIDMPDFDSTEQSNQQLVLEWLPHIDVLIYVVSPERYRDSKAWKILQSEGGRHAWIFVLNQSDRGQIEQYQDFIKQLEKAGFTNPLVYQSCCAIEKSAEQIDEFDNLQATLQNLATDNTIKHLELRGQQVRKEELSKILQSTLRLLGPETVTQELIIFWQSHWHELEKLLLEATVLPLQQIAEYYALNSGDLANKDTEPYLHQRLWDKWSQTRFDDALDALILQADYLSLPVIPLKQLFLPIRANAEKIIEEKTLLSVRKSLIKPGNIVQRSIIKIAQLAEIILPIAAMGWVGYQVFIEFYESSLEAVPHYVGTDFAINSIMLIAISWLFPYFLQKKLKPSIEKAALKGLKRGFIIALQSLELGVLEQLKSNAQTQESLRKKGMQIINKCQTESEREIAIPENSDLERMLL
;
A
#
# COMPACT_ATOMS: atom_id res chain seq x y z
N MET A 1 -0.66 -3.69 28.47
CA MET A 1 0.45 -2.76 28.18
C MET A 1 -0.21 -1.68 27.36
N ASP A 2 -0.49 -0.56 28.01
CA ASP A 2 -1.08 0.60 27.37
C ASP A 2 -0.06 1.09 26.33
N TYR A 3 -0.45 1.20 25.06
CA TYR A 3 0.48 1.65 24.02
C TYR A 3 0.55 3.18 24.07
N GLU A 4 1.75 3.72 24.22
CA GLU A 4 1.95 5.16 24.14
C GLU A 4 1.58 5.66 22.73
N TYR A 5 0.97 6.85 22.66
CA TYR A 5 0.53 7.45 21.38
C TYR A 5 1.68 7.55 20.36
N SER A 6 2.90 7.84 20.84
CA SER A 6 4.14 7.87 20.06
C SER A 6 4.38 6.56 19.30
N GLU A 7 4.20 5.40 19.94
CA GLU A 7 4.36 4.09 19.31
C GLU A 7 3.32 3.86 18.21
N LEU A 8 2.07 4.29 18.42
CA LEU A 8 1.01 4.19 17.41
C LEU A 8 1.30 5.07 16.19
N VAL A 9 1.85 6.27 16.39
CA VAL A 9 2.27 7.16 15.29
C VAL A 9 3.41 6.52 14.49
N VAL A 10 4.40 5.92 15.14
CA VAL A 10 5.49 5.20 14.45
C VAL A 10 4.93 4.04 13.62
N LEU A 11 4.05 3.22 14.20
CA LEU A 11 3.41 2.12 13.46
C LEU A 11 2.58 2.62 12.27
N ALA A 12 1.88 3.75 12.43
CA ALA A 12 1.10 4.37 11.36
C ALA A 12 2.00 4.91 10.24
N LYS A 13 3.12 5.56 10.57
CA LYS A 13 4.12 6.07 9.61
C LYS A 13 4.77 4.91 8.82
N ASP A 14 5.16 3.84 9.50
CA ASP A 14 5.72 2.64 8.86
C ASP A 14 4.70 1.95 7.94
N TRP A 15 3.45 1.86 8.39
CA TRP A 15 2.36 1.34 7.57
C TRP A 15 2.12 2.22 6.34
N ALA A 16 2.04 3.54 6.49
CA ALA A 16 1.85 4.47 5.39
C ALA A 16 2.98 4.36 4.35
N LYS A 17 4.22 4.20 4.81
CA LYS A 17 5.37 3.95 3.93
C LYS A 17 5.23 2.65 3.15
N GLN A 18 4.87 1.54 3.81
CA GLN A 18 4.63 0.26 3.12
C GLN A 18 3.53 0.37 2.06
N VAL A 19 2.44 1.08 2.34
CA VAL A 19 1.34 1.28 1.39
C VAL A 19 1.79 2.13 0.19
N ALA A 20 2.57 3.19 0.43
CA ALA A 20 3.12 4.06 -0.61
C ALA A 20 4.17 3.36 -1.48
N ASP A 21 5.08 2.58 -0.89
CA ASP A 21 6.10 1.80 -1.60
C ASP A 21 5.48 0.78 -2.57
N ASN A 22 4.29 0.26 -2.23
CA ASN A 22 3.49 -0.62 -3.08
C ASN A 22 2.51 0.14 -4.01
N ALA A 23 2.62 1.47 -4.09
CA ALA A 23 1.84 2.36 -4.96
C ALA A 23 0.31 2.33 -4.78
N TRP A 24 -0.18 1.94 -3.60
CA TRP A 24 -1.62 1.82 -3.32
C TRP A 24 -2.31 3.13 -2.94
N ILE A 25 -1.55 4.15 -2.54
CA ILE A 25 -2.07 5.46 -2.15
C ILE A 25 -1.33 6.58 -2.91
N PRO A 26 -2.01 7.72 -3.16
CA PRO A 26 -1.35 8.89 -3.72
C PRO A 26 -0.37 9.52 -2.72
N GLU A 27 0.61 10.26 -3.24
CA GLU A 27 1.63 10.95 -2.45
C GLU A 27 1.04 11.96 -1.45
N SER A 28 -0.11 12.57 -1.79
CA SER A 28 -0.83 13.47 -0.89
C SER A 28 -1.35 12.76 0.37
N ALA A 29 -1.86 11.54 0.23
CA ALA A 29 -2.32 10.73 1.36
C ALA A 29 -1.14 10.26 2.23
N TYR A 30 -0.02 9.89 1.60
CA TYR A 30 1.21 9.56 2.32
C TYR A 30 1.75 10.75 3.12
N THR A 31 1.77 11.94 2.52
CA THR A 31 2.22 13.18 3.20
C THR A 31 1.35 13.50 4.42
N SER A 32 0.04 13.25 4.31
CA SER A 32 -0.91 13.50 5.39
C SER A 32 -0.71 12.55 6.59
N LEU A 33 -0.33 11.30 6.33
CA LEU A 33 -0.02 10.30 7.38
C LEU A 33 1.39 10.45 7.95
N SER A 34 2.37 10.80 7.12
CA SER A 34 3.76 10.98 7.55
C SER A 34 3.96 12.29 8.33
N GLY A 35 3.15 13.30 8.04
CA GLY A 35 3.15 14.58 8.75
C GLY A 35 2.47 14.56 10.13
N PHE A 36 1.99 13.41 10.60
CA PHE A 36 1.42 13.31 11.94
C PHE A 36 2.48 13.56 13.02
N ASP A 37 2.09 14.40 13.96
CA ASP A 37 2.91 14.81 15.06
C ASP A 37 2.92 13.74 16.16
N ASP A 38 4.10 13.25 16.52
CA ASP A 38 4.32 12.36 17.67
C ASP A 38 4.62 13.15 18.96
N ARG A 39 4.76 14.48 18.87
CA ARG A 39 5.12 15.32 20.01
C ARG A 39 3.96 15.45 20.99
N THR A 40 4.29 15.24 22.25
CA THR A 40 3.42 15.48 23.41
C THR A 40 4.12 16.40 24.41
N PRO A 41 3.38 17.02 25.36
CA PRO A 41 3.99 17.76 26.46
C PRO A 41 5.05 16.97 27.24
N ASP A 42 4.85 15.65 27.38
CA ASP A 42 5.76 14.75 28.11
C ASP A 42 7.15 14.67 27.50
N SER A 43 7.26 14.84 26.17
CA SER A 43 8.53 14.77 25.45
C SER A 43 9.57 15.81 25.90
N LEU A 44 9.16 16.85 26.63
CA LEU A 44 10.05 17.88 27.16
C LEU A 44 10.76 17.48 28.47
N PHE A 45 10.31 16.42 29.16
CA PHE A 45 10.77 16.03 30.50
C PHE A 45 11.34 14.61 30.54
N ILE A 46 12.30 14.36 31.45
CA ILE A 46 12.93 13.03 31.62
C ILE A 46 12.01 12.08 32.41
N ASP A 47 11.31 12.60 33.41
CA ASP A 47 10.43 11.85 34.30
C ASP A 47 8.97 12.26 34.09
N ALA A 48 8.18 11.41 33.42
CA ALA A 48 6.76 11.66 33.15
C ALA A 48 5.87 11.63 34.41
N SER A 49 6.38 11.12 35.55
CA SER A 49 5.59 10.93 36.77
C SER A 49 5.26 12.21 37.53
N ALA A 50 5.97 13.32 37.26
CA ALA A 50 5.81 14.60 37.96
C ALA A 50 6.05 15.82 37.03
N ARG A 51 5.46 15.80 35.83
CA ARG A 51 5.56 16.92 34.89
C ARG A 51 4.71 18.12 35.36
N PRO A 52 5.19 19.37 35.20
CA PRO A 52 4.38 20.56 35.45
C PRO A 52 3.35 20.82 34.34
N LEU A 53 2.33 21.61 34.66
CA LEU A 53 1.34 22.12 33.71
C LEU A 53 1.99 23.16 32.78
N ILE A 54 1.93 22.94 31.47
CA ILE A 54 2.45 23.90 30.49
C ILE A 54 1.34 24.83 30.02
N VAL A 55 1.50 26.11 30.34
CA VAL A 55 0.52 27.17 30.05
C VAL A 55 1.15 28.17 29.09
N ALA A 56 0.52 28.43 27.95
CA ALA A 56 1.04 29.37 26.97
C ALA A 56 0.09 30.53 26.70
N PHE A 57 0.63 31.74 26.61
CA PHE A 57 -0.10 32.93 26.19
C PHE A 57 -0.11 33.01 24.66
N LEU A 58 -1.31 32.97 24.08
CA LEU A 58 -1.55 33.07 22.64
C LEU A 58 -2.41 34.31 22.37
N GLY A 59 -2.14 35.04 21.28
CA GLY A 59 -2.82 36.30 21.02
C GLY A 59 -2.11 37.15 19.98
N GLY A 60 -2.82 38.13 19.41
CA GLY A 60 -2.26 38.98 18.35
C GLY A 60 -1.21 39.97 18.87
N THR A 61 -0.55 40.65 17.94
CA THR A 61 0.39 41.74 18.25
C THR A 61 -0.29 42.84 19.07
N GLY A 62 0.34 43.26 20.17
CA GLY A 62 -0.11 44.40 20.98
C GLY A 62 -1.26 44.12 21.96
N VAL A 63 -1.75 42.88 22.06
CA VAL A 63 -2.80 42.50 23.03
C VAL A 63 -2.29 42.41 24.48
N GLY A 64 -0.97 42.46 24.69
CA GLY A 64 -0.35 42.54 26.01
C GLY A 64 0.05 41.21 26.67
N LYS A 65 0.32 40.15 25.89
CA LYS A 65 0.81 38.85 26.40
C LYS A 65 2.05 38.95 27.29
N SER A 66 3.11 39.56 26.77
CA SER A 66 4.37 39.77 27.50
C SER A 66 4.18 40.63 28.75
N THR A 67 3.24 41.57 28.73
CA THR A 67 2.88 42.39 29.91
C THR A 67 2.21 41.54 30.99
N LEU A 68 1.29 40.64 30.61
CA LEU A 68 0.67 39.70 31.55
C LEU A 68 1.70 38.72 32.14
N LEU A 69 2.64 38.23 31.33
CA LEU A 69 3.73 37.38 31.82
C LEU A 69 4.63 38.14 32.81
N ASN A 70 5.01 39.39 32.50
CA ASN A 70 5.80 40.22 33.41
C ASN A 70 5.08 40.49 34.73
N ARG A 71 3.76 40.71 34.66
CA ARG A 71 2.91 40.89 35.85
C ARG A 71 2.89 39.64 36.71
N LEU A 72 2.79 38.46 36.09
CA LEU A 72 2.85 37.17 36.78
C LEU A 72 4.22 36.94 37.44
N ALA A 73 5.31 37.27 36.72
CA ALA A 73 6.67 37.15 37.22
C ALA A 73 7.07 38.23 38.24
N LYS A 74 6.26 39.29 38.38
CA LYS A 74 6.56 40.52 39.14
C LYS A 74 7.91 41.14 38.74
N LYS A 75 8.36 40.88 37.51
CA LYS A 75 9.67 41.22 36.96
C LYS A 75 9.53 41.42 35.45
N GLU A 76 10.39 42.25 34.87
CA GLU A 76 10.47 42.44 33.41
C GLU A 76 11.27 41.30 32.75
N ILE A 77 10.63 40.14 32.60
CA ILE A 77 11.25 38.95 32.01
C ILE A 77 11.05 38.87 30.49
N ALA A 78 9.92 39.35 29.97
CA ALA A 78 9.61 39.43 28.55
C ALA A 78 9.70 40.90 28.07
N ARG A 79 10.19 41.10 26.84
CA ARG A 79 10.35 42.45 26.27
C ARG A 79 8.99 43.05 25.89
N THR A 80 8.55 44.08 26.63
CA THR A 80 7.36 44.88 26.28
C THR A 80 7.78 46.11 25.48
N GLY A 81 7.20 46.34 24.30
CA GLY A 81 7.52 47.50 23.45
C GLY A 81 6.34 47.96 22.60
N VAL A 82 6.29 49.26 22.29
CA VAL A 82 5.23 49.88 21.46
C VAL A 82 5.60 49.92 19.97
N VAL A 83 6.90 49.77 19.65
CA VAL A 83 7.43 49.85 18.29
C VAL A 83 7.66 48.46 17.72
N ARG A 84 7.07 48.19 16.55
CA ARG A 84 7.29 46.94 15.79
C ARG A 84 8.79 46.70 15.55
N PRO A 85 9.28 45.44 15.59
CA PRO A 85 8.57 44.19 15.86
C PRO A 85 8.86 43.69 17.29
N THR A 86 7.80 43.46 18.07
CA THR A 86 7.87 42.87 19.42
C THR A 86 7.70 41.35 19.35
N SER A 87 8.56 40.63 20.09
CA SER A 87 8.67 39.18 20.23
C SER A 87 9.05 38.37 18.97
N LYS A 88 10.37 38.27 18.73
CA LYS A 88 11.00 37.26 17.86
C LYS A 88 11.43 36.00 18.62
N GLU A 89 11.16 35.96 19.93
CA GLU A 89 11.70 35.01 20.89
C GLU A 89 10.55 34.44 21.75
N VAL A 90 10.65 33.17 22.14
CA VAL A 90 9.73 32.49 23.07
C VAL A 90 10.29 32.63 24.48
N THR A 91 9.50 33.14 25.43
CA THR A 91 9.96 33.24 26.83
C THR A 91 9.34 32.14 27.68
N LEU A 92 10.16 31.26 28.26
CA LEU A 92 9.76 30.28 29.24
C LEU A 92 10.02 30.82 30.65
N PHE A 93 9.01 30.72 31.50
CA PHE A 93 9.09 31.07 32.91
C PHE A 93 8.69 29.86 33.76
N HIS A 94 9.58 29.34 34.58
CA HIS A 94 9.33 28.15 35.39
C HIS A 94 10.10 28.17 36.72
N HIS A 95 9.79 27.21 37.58
CA HIS A 95 10.47 27.03 38.85
C HIS A 95 11.89 26.47 38.68
N ASP A 96 12.84 26.88 39.51
CA ASP A 96 14.25 26.45 39.45
C ASP A 96 14.45 24.93 39.62
N SER A 97 13.52 24.26 40.31
CA SER A 97 13.53 22.81 40.50
C SER A 97 13.13 22.02 39.25
N VAL A 98 12.51 22.65 38.26
CA VAL A 98 12.06 21.99 37.03
C VAL A 98 13.20 21.97 36.03
N LYS A 99 13.67 20.77 35.67
CA LYS A 99 14.71 20.58 34.66
C LYS A 99 14.07 20.22 33.31
N ILE A 100 14.10 21.16 32.38
CA ILE A 100 13.76 20.91 30.98
C ILE A 100 14.98 20.24 30.34
N ALA A 101 14.88 18.95 30.02
CA ALA A 101 16.04 18.17 29.61
C ALA A 101 16.22 18.09 28.10
N HIS A 102 15.11 18.04 27.37
CA HIS A 102 15.11 17.87 25.93
C HIS A 102 14.19 18.90 25.30
N LEU A 103 14.73 20.08 24.97
CA LEU A 103 14.11 20.92 23.96
C LEU A 103 14.30 20.22 22.61
N PRO A 104 13.23 19.91 21.86
CA PRO A 104 13.32 19.30 20.54
C PRO A 104 14.36 20.03 19.68
N SER A 105 15.19 19.29 18.95
CA SER A 105 16.20 19.88 18.04
C SER A 105 15.59 20.75 16.93
N THR A 106 14.30 20.59 16.69
CA THR A 106 13.49 21.40 15.77
C THR A 106 13.16 22.78 16.33
N LEU A 107 13.10 22.95 17.66
CA LEU A 107 12.86 24.27 18.27
C LEU A 107 14.14 25.12 18.16
N PRO A 108 14.06 26.37 17.68
CA PRO A 108 15.22 27.23 17.59
C PRO A 108 15.65 27.67 18.99
N ILE A 109 16.61 26.94 19.58
CA ILE A 109 17.16 27.19 20.92
C ILE A 109 17.62 28.65 21.07
N ASP A 110 18.20 29.21 20.02
CA ASP A 110 18.68 30.61 19.98
C ASP A 110 17.57 31.67 20.15
N LYS A 111 16.31 31.27 19.98
CA LYS A 111 15.13 32.13 20.13
C LYS A 111 14.36 31.86 21.41
N ILE A 112 14.90 31.06 22.33
CA ILE A 112 14.25 30.71 23.59
C ILE A 112 14.93 31.46 24.73
N LYS A 113 14.16 32.27 25.46
CA LYS A 113 14.59 32.92 26.69
C LYS A 113 14.02 32.19 27.89
N ILE A 114 14.89 31.70 28.77
CA ILE A 114 14.49 31.02 30.00
C ILE A 114 14.63 31.99 31.18
N ALA A 115 13.59 32.07 32.00
CA ALA A 115 13.56 32.82 33.26
C ALA A 115 13.08 31.90 34.38
N GLU A 116 13.77 31.93 35.52
CA GLU A 116 13.50 31.03 36.65
C GLU A 116 12.96 31.79 37.87
N HIS A 117 12.19 31.10 38.71
CA HIS A 117 11.73 31.58 40.01
C HIS A 117 11.79 30.50 41.10
N ALA A 118 11.73 30.92 42.37
CA ALA A 118 11.73 30.06 43.55
C ALA A 118 10.40 30.10 44.33
N GLU A 119 9.33 30.60 43.71
CA GLU A 119 7.98 30.63 44.32
C GLU A 119 7.32 29.24 44.31
N GLU A 120 7.17 28.64 45.51
CA GLU A 120 6.63 27.27 45.67
C GLU A 120 5.18 27.13 45.19
N LYS A 121 4.35 28.19 45.28
CA LYS A 121 2.96 28.15 44.78
C LYS A 121 2.86 27.93 43.28
N ASN A 122 3.94 28.23 42.57
CA ASN A 122 4.05 28.23 41.12
C ASN A 122 4.95 27.09 40.61
N LYS A 123 5.35 26.18 41.51
CA LYS A 123 6.31 25.11 41.23
C LYS A 123 5.89 24.17 40.10
N HIS A 124 4.59 23.90 40.01
CA HIS A 124 4.01 22.93 39.07
C HIS A 124 3.49 23.58 37.78
N ILE A 125 3.90 24.81 37.46
CA ILE A 125 3.45 25.52 36.26
C ILE A 125 4.66 26.04 35.48
N ILE A 126 4.61 25.88 34.16
CA ILE A 126 5.50 26.54 33.21
C ILE A 126 4.66 27.53 32.41
N TRP A 127 5.07 28.78 32.38
CA TRP A 127 4.46 29.79 31.51
C TRP A 127 5.30 30.01 30.26
N ILE A 128 4.63 30.08 29.12
CA ILE A 128 5.25 30.34 27.82
C ILE A 128 4.63 31.59 27.21
N ASP A 129 5.42 32.62 26.94
CA ASP A 129 5.01 33.73 26.07
C ASP A 129 5.33 33.37 24.62
N MET A 130 4.29 33.10 23.85
CA MET A 130 4.42 32.74 22.44
C MET A 130 4.49 34.00 21.57
N PRO A 131 5.20 33.95 20.43
CA PRO A 131 5.23 35.05 19.49
C PRO A 131 3.85 35.28 18.88
N ASP A 132 3.68 36.48 18.33
CA ASP A 132 2.43 36.92 17.72
C ASP A 132 2.04 36.02 16.53
N PHE A 133 0.91 35.32 16.63
CA PHE A 133 0.44 34.42 15.56
C PHE A 133 0.02 35.19 14.29
N ASP A 134 -0.35 36.47 14.44
CA ASP A 134 -0.77 37.34 13.34
C ASP A 134 0.40 38.02 12.60
N SER A 135 1.64 37.75 13.04
CA SER A 135 2.87 38.25 12.45
C SER A 135 2.94 37.95 10.95
N THR A 136 3.51 38.87 10.18
CA THR A 136 3.83 38.67 8.75
C THR A 136 5.10 37.86 8.55
N GLU A 137 5.91 37.65 9.59
CA GLU A 137 7.12 36.83 9.54
C GLU A 137 6.77 35.34 9.63
N GLN A 138 7.02 34.59 8.57
CA GLN A 138 6.76 33.14 8.49
C GLN A 138 7.47 32.35 9.60
N SER A 139 8.68 32.78 9.99
CA SER A 139 9.44 32.13 11.07
C SER A 139 8.73 32.15 12.42
N ASN A 140 7.91 33.18 12.69
CA ASN A 140 7.23 33.33 13.98
C ASN A 140 5.95 32.48 14.00
N GLN A 141 5.24 32.41 12.87
CA GLN A 141 4.10 31.50 12.72
C GLN A 141 4.54 30.04 12.86
N GLN A 142 5.66 29.67 12.23
CA GLN A 142 6.22 28.32 12.35
C GLN A 142 6.60 27.99 13.80
N LEU A 143 7.22 28.95 14.50
CA LEU A 143 7.53 28.82 15.93
C LEU A 143 6.28 28.54 16.77
N VAL A 144 5.16 29.24 16.55
CA VAL A 144 3.90 28.97 17.26
C VAL A 144 3.45 27.53 16.99
N LEU A 145 3.42 27.10 15.74
CA LEU A 145 3.02 25.75 15.34
C LEU A 145 3.92 24.65 15.92
N GLU A 146 5.21 24.93 16.10
CA GLU A 146 6.15 23.98 16.70
C GLU A 146 5.96 23.82 18.22
N TRP A 147 5.49 24.86 18.91
CA TRP A 147 5.26 24.85 20.35
C TRP A 147 3.87 24.33 20.75
N LEU A 148 2.85 24.52 19.91
CA LEU A 148 1.47 24.08 20.19
C LEU A 148 1.37 22.64 20.70
N PRO A 149 1.99 21.62 20.08
CA PRO A 149 1.89 20.23 20.52
C PRO A 149 2.36 19.97 21.96
N HIS A 150 3.19 20.86 22.50
CA HIS A 150 3.78 20.76 23.83
C HIS A 150 3.01 21.52 24.92
N ILE A 151 1.87 22.13 24.60
CA ILE A 151 1.10 22.98 25.52
C ILE A 151 -0.13 22.23 26.04
N ASP A 152 -0.38 22.31 27.34
CA ASP A 152 -1.61 21.76 27.95
C ASP A 152 -2.74 22.78 27.92
N VAL A 153 -2.44 24.03 28.32
CA VAL A 153 -3.40 25.12 28.46
C VAL A 153 -3.00 26.32 27.61
N LEU A 154 -3.89 26.78 26.75
CA LEU A 154 -3.75 28.00 25.96
C LEU A 154 -4.56 29.13 26.59
N ILE A 155 -3.87 30.19 27.01
CA ILE A 155 -4.48 31.44 27.43
C ILE A 155 -4.59 32.34 26.20
N TYR A 156 -5.79 32.44 25.64
CA TYR A 156 -6.08 33.30 24.51
C TYR A 156 -6.34 34.74 24.97
N VAL A 157 -5.35 35.61 24.76
CA VAL A 157 -5.35 37.02 25.15
C VAL A 157 -5.81 37.88 23.98
N VAL A 158 -6.86 38.66 24.19
CA VAL A 158 -7.42 39.63 23.24
C VAL A 158 -7.52 41.01 23.86
N SER A 159 -7.54 42.04 23.01
CA SER A 159 -7.90 43.40 23.40
C SER A 159 -9.29 43.77 22.88
N PRO A 160 -9.97 44.77 23.47
CA PRO A 160 -11.26 45.27 22.97
C PRO A 160 -11.27 45.68 21.50
N GLU A 161 -10.11 46.06 20.94
CA GLU A 161 -9.96 46.42 19.54
C GLU A 161 -9.77 45.20 18.61
N ARG A 162 -9.27 44.07 19.14
CA ARG A 162 -8.78 42.93 18.35
C ARG A 162 -9.46 41.59 18.66
N TYR A 163 -10.50 41.58 19.48
CA TYR A 163 -11.18 40.33 19.86
C TYR A 163 -11.89 39.61 18.70
N ARG A 164 -12.18 40.30 17.59
CA ARG A 164 -12.83 39.75 16.37
C ARG A 164 -11.85 39.29 15.28
N ASP A 165 -10.59 39.00 15.61
CA ASP A 165 -9.58 38.66 14.59
C ASP A 165 -9.82 37.27 13.96
N SER A 166 -10.07 37.25 12.64
CA SER A 166 -10.33 36.04 11.87
C SER A 166 -9.17 35.03 11.85
N LYS A 167 -7.92 35.48 11.99
CA LYS A 167 -6.75 34.57 12.00
C LYS A 167 -6.71 33.74 13.27
N ALA A 168 -7.00 34.36 14.41
CA ALA A 168 -7.02 33.68 15.70
C ALA A 168 -8.15 32.65 15.77
N TRP A 169 -9.29 33.01 15.18
CA TRP A 169 -10.46 32.15 15.10
C TRP A 169 -10.17 30.82 14.39
N LYS A 170 -9.33 30.83 13.35
CA LYS A 170 -8.93 29.62 12.64
C LYS A 170 -8.08 28.68 13.51
N ILE A 171 -7.17 29.24 14.32
CA ILE A 171 -6.34 28.44 15.24
C ILE A 171 -7.20 27.78 16.30
N LEU A 172 -8.16 28.52 16.86
CA LEU A 172 -9.11 27.99 17.82
C LEU A 172 -9.99 26.89 17.22
N GLN A 173 -10.36 26.97 15.94
CA GLN A 173 -11.08 25.89 15.26
C GLN A 173 -10.20 24.68 14.92
N SER A 174 -8.92 24.89 14.57
CA SER A 174 -8.03 23.79 14.17
C SER A 174 -7.43 23.04 15.36
N GLU A 175 -7.13 23.74 16.45
CA GLU A 175 -6.47 23.17 17.64
C GLU A 175 -7.38 23.11 18.87
N GLY A 176 -8.64 23.54 18.71
CA GLY A 176 -9.59 23.71 19.82
C GLY A 176 -9.82 22.45 20.66
N GLY A 177 -9.89 21.29 20.02
CA GLY A 177 -10.09 20.01 20.71
C GLY A 177 -8.82 19.45 21.37
N ARG A 178 -7.63 19.97 21.07
CA ARG A 178 -6.35 19.40 21.50
C ARG A 178 -5.80 20.00 22.79
N HIS A 179 -6.30 21.16 23.19
CA HIS A 179 -5.83 21.92 24.34
C HIS A 179 -7.00 22.40 25.20
N ALA A 180 -6.71 22.72 26.46
CA ALA A 180 -7.64 23.46 27.30
C ALA A 180 -7.45 24.97 27.09
N TRP A 181 -8.55 25.71 27.02
CA TRP A 181 -8.58 27.12 26.66
C TRP A 181 -9.06 27.98 27.82
N ILE A 182 -8.31 29.04 28.10
CA ILE A 182 -8.72 30.13 28.98
C ILE A 182 -8.69 31.41 28.18
N PHE A 183 -9.66 32.29 28.37
CA PHE A 183 -9.80 33.51 27.60
C PHE A 183 -9.54 34.72 28.47
N VAL A 184 -8.77 35.69 27.96
CA VAL A 184 -8.47 36.93 28.68
C VAL A 184 -8.76 38.12 27.79
N LEU A 185 -9.73 38.95 28.18
CA LEU A 185 -9.93 40.28 27.61
C LEU A 185 -9.04 41.28 28.37
N ASN A 186 -7.85 41.51 27.85
CA ASN A 186 -6.89 42.45 28.40
C ASN A 186 -7.18 43.89 27.95
N GLN A 187 -6.65 44.88 28.66
CA GLN A 187 -6.95 46.30 28.45
C GLN A 187 -8.45 46.60 28.61
N SER A 188 -9.10 45.93 29.57
CA SER A 188 -10.53 46.08 29.85
C SER A 188 -10.91 47.52 30.20
N ASP A 189 -9.98 48.31 30.74
CA ASP A 189 -10.10 49.74 31.03
C ASP A 189 -10.39 50.61 29.80
N ARG A 190 -10.04 50.12 28.60
CA ARG A 190 -10.24 50.82 27.32
C ARG A 190 -11.45 50.31 26.56
N GLY A 191 -12.07 49.24 27.04
CA GLY A 191 -13.19 48.56 26.40
C GLY A 191 -14.55 48.98 26.94
N GLN A 192 -15.59 48.59 26.23
CA GLN A 192 -16.98 48.70 26.65
C GLN A 192 -17.51 47.34 27.13
N ILE A 193 -18.52 47.35 28.00
CA ILE A 193 -19.13 46.13 28.57
C ILE A 193 -19.74 45.26 27.45
N GLU A 194 -20.29 45.90 26.42
CA GLU A 194 -20.88 45.25 25.24
C GLU A 194 -19.84 44.43 24.46
N GLN A 195 -18.58 44.86 24.44
CA GLN A 195 -17.51 44.12 23.75
C GLN A 195 -17.17 42.82 24.49
N TYR A 196 -17.20 42.83 25.82
CA TYR A 196 -17.02 41.62 26.62
C TYR A 196 -18.14 40.61 26.39
N GLN A 197 -19.40 41.07 26.40
CA GLN A 197 -20.56 40.22 26.11
C GLN A 197 -20.53 39.67 24.68
N ASP A 198 -20.13 40.48 23.71
CA ASP A 198 -19.99 40.03 22.32
C ASP A 198 -18.86 39.01 22.16
N PHE A 199 -17.76 39.17 22.91
CA PHE A 199 -16.68 38.18 22.91
C PHE A 199 -17.15 36.82 23.44
N ILE A 200 -17.90 36.78 24.56
CA ILE A 200 -18.50 35.54 25.07
C ILE A 200 -19.41 34.90 24.02
N LYS A 201 -20.30 35.68 23.39
CA LYS A 201 -21.18 35.19 22.32
C LYS A 201 -20.41 34.62 21.12
N GLN A 202 -19.22 35.13 20.84
CA GLN A 202 -18.36 34.55 19.81
C GLN A 202 -17.84 33.19 20.24
N LEU A 203 -17.31 33.07 21.46
CA LEU A 203 -16.82 31.80 22.00
C LEU A 203 -17.91 30.72 22.05
N GLU A 204 -19.14 31.09 22.41
CA GLU A 204 -20.30 30.18 22.35
C GLU A 204 -20.57 29.69 20.92
N LYS A 205 -20.41 30.56 19.91
CA LYS A 205 -20.50 30.15 18.49
C LYS A 205 -19.35 29.23 18.04
N ALA A 206 -18.21 29.25 18.73
CA ALA A 206 -17.13 28.28 18.49
C ALA A 206 -17.43 26.89 19.07
N GLY A 207 -18.43 26.77 19.94
CA GLY A 207 -18.78 25.50 20.61
C GLY A 207 -18.38 25.44 22.08
N PHE A 208 -17.77 26.49 22.65
CA PHE A 208 -17.48 26.51 24.09
C PHE A 208 -18.76 26.69 24.90
N THR A 209 -19.01 25.77 25.83
CA THR A 209 -20.13 25.86 26.75
C THR A 209 -19.66 26.55 28.03
N ASN A 210 -20.14 27.77 28.28
CA ASN A 210 -19.76 28.59 29.45
C ASN A 210 -18.23 28.77 29.64
N PRO A 211 -17.52 29.39 28.67
CA PRO A 211 -16.06 29.51 28.69
C PRO A 211 -15.55 30.30 29.91
N LEU A 212 -14.33 29.97 30.36
CA LEU A 212 -13.60 30.78 31.36
C LEU A 212 -13.03 32.04 30.70
N VAL A 213 -13.68 33.18 30.93
CA VAL A 213 -13.25 34.49 30.42
C VAL A 213 -12.94 35.42 31.59
N TYR A 214 -11.73 35.98 31.59
CA TYR A 214 -11.27 36.95 32.60
C TYR A 214 -11.04 38.31 31.96
N GLN A 215 -11.33 39.38 32.69
CA GLN A 215 -10.97 40.73 32.30
C GLN A 215 -9.69 41.17 33.02
N SER A 216 -8.73 41.77 32.31
CA SER A 216 -7.53 42.33 32.96
C SER A 216 -7.29 43.78 32.57
N CYS A 217 -6.90 44.57 33.57
CA CYS A 217 -6.53 45.97 33.44
C CYS A 217 -5.04 46.13 33.70
N CYS A 218 -4.34 46.84 32.81
CA CYS A 218 -2.91 47.15 32.95
C CYS A 218 -2.65 48.60 33.42
N ALA A 219 -3.67 49.32 33.91
CA ALA A 219 -3.52 50.69 34.39
C ALA A 219 -2.70 50.73 35.70
N ILE A 220 -1.78 51.70 35.79
CA ILE A 220 -0.89 51.91 36.94
C ILE A 220 -1.68 52.43 38.16
N GLU A 221 -2.68 53.26 37.92
CA GLU A 221 -3.63 53.74 38.93
C GLU A 221 -4.99 53.13 38.63
N LYS A 222 -5.42 52.18 39.47
CA LYS A 222 -6.73 51.55 39.33
C LYS A 222 -7.79 52.41 40.00
N SER A 223 -8.80 52.84 39.25
CA SER A 223 -10.01 53.38 39.87
C SER A 223 -10.84 52.22 40.45
N ALA A 224 -11.66 52.49 41.47
CA ALA A 224 -12.51 51.48 42.10
C ALA A 224 -13.55 50.85 41.14
N GLU A 225 -13.76 51.44 39.97
CA GLU A 225 -14.71 51.02 38.94
C GLU A 225 -14.07 50.10 37.87
N GLN A 226 -12.73 49.95 37.87
CA GLN A 226 -12.04 49.11 36.89
C GLN A 226 -12.05 47.63 37.31
N ILE A 227 -12.51 46.77 36.39
CA ILE A 227 -12.53 45.32 36.57
C ILE A 227 -11.16 44.75 36.18
N ASP A 228 -10.51 44.10 37.14
CA ASP A 228 -9.24 43.38 36.94
C ASP A 228 -9.23 42.07 37.72
N GLU A 229 -9.43 40.98 36.99
CA GLU A 229 -9.56 39.62 37.50
C GLU A 229 -8.27 38.82 37.33
N PHE A 230 -7.13 39.50 37.13
CA PHE A 230 -5.84 38.85 36.95
C PHE A 230 -5.46 37.92 38.12
N ASP A 231 -5.76 38.33 39.35
CA ASP A 231 -5.47 37.51 40.54
C ASP A 231 -6.37 36.27 40.58
N ASN A 232 -7.60 36.35 40.06
CA ASN A 232 -8.50 35.21 39.91
C ASN A 232 -8.00 34.25 38.83
N LEU A 233 -7.52 34.75 37.70
CA LEU A 233 -6.88 33.95 36.65
C LEU A 233 -5.69 33.17 37.22
N GLN A 234 -4.82 33.85 37.99
CA GLN A 234 -3.67 33.20 38.63
C GLN A 234 -4.11 32.12 39.61
N ALA A 235 -5.12 32.39 40.44
CA ALA A 235 -5.65 31.41 41.39
C ALA A 235 -6.26 30.19 40.67
N THR A 236 -6.99 30.39 39.56
CA THR A 236 -7.52 29.29 38.76
C THR A 236 -6.41 28.43 38.16
N LEU A 237 -5.36 29.03 37.58
CA LEU A 237 -4.21 28.27 37.06
C LEU A 237 -3.49 27.47 38.15
N GLN A 238 -3.35 28.04 39.35
CA GLN A 238 -2.77 27.34 40.51
C GLN A 238 -3.64 26.17 40.96
N ASN A 239 -4.97 26.30 40.93
CA ASN A 239 -5.89 25.22 41.26
C ASN A 239 -5.91 24.11 40.18
N LEU A 240 -5.65 24.47 38.92
CA LEU A 240 -5.54 23.52 37.82
C LEU A 240 -4.20 22.78 37.81
N ALA A 241 -3.15 23.34 38.41
CA ALA A 241 -1.81 22.75 38.49
C ALA A 241 -1.69 21.64 39.55
N THR A 242 -2.64 20.70 39.54
CA THR A 242 -2.61 19.48 40.36
C THR A 242 -2.31 18.27 39.49
N ASP A 243 -1.64 17.27 40.08
CA ASP A 243 -1.27 16.04 39.36
C ASP A 243 -2.48 15.33 38.72
N ASN A 244 -3.66 15.43 39.33
CA ASN A 244 -4.86 14.81 38.79
C ASN A 244 -5.33 15.52 37.51
N THR A 245 -5.43 16.86 37.54
CA THR A 245 -5.84 17.65 36.37
C THR A 245 -4.86 17.50 35.22
N ILE A 246 -3.56 17.49 35.49
CA ILE A 246 -2.52 17.26 34.47
C ILE A 246 -2.73 15.90 33.79
N LYS A 247 -2.96 14.84 34.58
CA LYS A 247 -3.27 13.51 34.04
C LYS A 247 -4.57 13.48 33.21
N HIS A 248 -5.62 14.18 33.65
CA HIS A 248 -6.87 14.27 32.88
C HIS A 248 -6.66 14.97 31.54
N LEU A 249 -5.91 16.08 31.51
CA LEU A 249 -5.58 16.80 30.28
C LEU A 249 -4.74 15.96 29.33
N GLU A 250 -3.75 15.23 29.86
CA GLU A 250 -2.91 14.33 29.08
C GLU A 250 -3.71 13.20 28.43
N LEU A 251 -4.55 12.52 29.22
CA LEU A 251 -5.38 11.41 28.74
C LEU A 251 -6.38 11.87 27.67
N ARG A 252 -7.03 13.03 27.89
CA ARG A 252 -7.91 13.62 26.86
C ARG A 252 -7.14 14.02 25.61
N GLY A 253 -5.99 14.66 25.77
CA GLY A 253 -5.13 15.04 24.66
C GLY A 253 -4.66 13.82 23.85
N GLN A 254 -4.36 12.70 24.50
CA GLN A 254 -4.05 11.44 23.84
C GLN A 254 -5.28 10.87 23.13
N GLN A 255 -6.45 10.92 23.74
CA GLN A 255 -7.70 10.42 23.15
C GLN A 255 -8.05 11.17 21.85
N VAL A 256 -8.06 12.51 21.88
CA VAL A 256 -8.37 13.33 20.70
C VAL A 256 -7.39 13.04 19.56
N ARG A 257 -6.09 12.94 19.86
CA ARG A 257 -5.07 12.59 18.87
C ARG A 257 -5.22 11.16 18.33
N LYS A 258 -5.58 10.18 19.17
CA LYS A 258 -5.88 8.80 18.75
C LYS A 258 -7.11 8.74 17.84
N GLU A 259 -8.15 9.52 18.14
CA GLU A 259 -9.35 9.61 17.32
C GLU A 259 -9.07 10.25 15.95
N GLU A 260 -8.30 11.34 15.91
CA GLU A 260 -7.87 11.98 14.66
C GLU A 260 -7.03 11.03 13.80
N LEU A 261 -6.04 10.36 14.42
CA LEU A 261 -5.21 9.36 13.75
C LEU A 261 -6.08 8.22 13.20
N SER A 262 -7.01 7.70 13.99
CA SER A 262 -7.96 6.67 13.57
C SER A 262 -8.82 7.13 12.38
N LYS A 263 -9.35 8.37 12.39
CA LYS A 263 -10.14 8.92 11.28
C LYS A 263 -9.33 8.99 9.98
N ILE A 264 -8.07 9.39 10.05
CA ILE A 264 -7.19 9.49 8.87
C ILE A 264 -6.73 8.12 8.38
N LEU A 265 -6.44 7.18 9.29
CA LEU A 265 -6.16 5.79 8.92
C LEU A 265 -7.38 5.16 8.23
N GLN A 266 -8.59 5.40 8.74
CA GLN A 266 -9.83 4.93 8.12
C GLN A 266 -10.07 5.54 6.74
N SER A 267 -9.84 6.84 6.55
CA SER A 267 -9.96 7.48 5.23
C SER A 267 -8.94 6.92 4.24
N THR A 268 -7.72 6.66 4.68
CA THR A 268 -6.66 6.07 3.86
C THR A 268 -6.97 4.61 3.51
N LEU A 269 -7.49 3.82 4.45
CA LEU A 269 -7.90 2.43 4.18
C LEU A 269 -9.02 2.34 3.13
N ARG A 270 -9.88 3.36 3.03
CA ARG A 270 -10.90 3.41 1.96
C ARG A 270 -10.27 3.57 0.57
N LEU A 271 -9.12 4.25 0.46
CA LEU A 271 -8.40 4.42 -0.81
C LEU A 271 -7.81 3.11 -1.35
N LEU A 272 -7.62 2.10 -0.49
CA LEU A 272 -7.16 0.78 -0.94
C LEU A 272 -8.19 0.05 -1.82
N GLY A 273 -9.43 0.54 -1.92
CA GLY A 273 -10.51 -0.09 -2.68
C GLY A 273 -11.13 -1.30 -1.98
N PRO A 274 -12.23 -1.87 -2.50
CA PRO A 274 -12.97 -2.97 -1.88
C PRO A 274 -12.22 -4.32 -1.95
N GLU A 275 -12.50 -5.23 -1.00
CA GLU A 275 -11.87 -6.57 -0.93
C GLU A 275 -12.43 -7.55 -1.98
N THR A 276 -13.68 -7.39 -2.40
CA THR A 276 -14.39 -8.33 -3.29
C THR A 276 -14.01 -8.18 -4.77
N VAL A 277 -13.36 -7.08 -5.13
CA VAL A 277 -13.07 -6.70 -6.53
C VAL A 277 -12.16 -7.70 -7.24
N THR A 278 -11.25 -8.37 -6.51
CA THR A 278 -10.31 -9.33 -7.12
C THR A 278 -11.03 -10.48 -7.82
N GLN A 279 -12.11 -11.00 -7.24
CA GLN A 279 -12.87 -12.09 -7.87
C GLN A 279 -13.54 -11.64 -9.17
N GLU A 280 -14.10 -10.42 -9.17
CA GLU A 280 -14.68 -9.81 -10.36
C GLU A 280 -13.64 -9.60 -11.47
N LEU A 281 -12.43 -9.13 -11.12
CA LEU A 281 -11.33 -8.97 -12.07
C LEU A 281 -10.84 -10.31 -12.64
N ILE A 282 -10.79 -11.37 -11.83
CA ILE A 282 -10.44 -12.72 -12.29
C ILE A 282 -11.47 -13.22 -13.31
N ILE A 283 -12.76 -13.09 -13.00
CA ILE A 283 -13.85 -13.51 -13.91
C ILE A 283 -13.80 -12.71 -15.22
N PHE A 284 -13.61 -11.39 -15.12
CA PHE A 284 -13.47 -10.51 -16.27
C PHE A 284 -12.27 -10.92 -17.14
N TRP A 285 -11.10 -11.12 -16.54
CA TRP A 285 -9.89 -11.55 -17.26
C TRP A 285 -10.10 -12.88 -17.98
N GLN A 286 -10.67 -13.89 -17.32
CA GLN A 286 -10.91 -15.21 -17.92
C GLN A 286 -11.84 -15.11 -19.13
N SER A 287 -12.92 -14.32 -19.03
CA SER A 287 -13.83 -14.10 -20.14
C SER A 287 -13.14 -13.40 -21.32
N HIS A 288 -12.39 -12.32 -21.04
CA HIS A 288 -11.72 -11.54 -22.07
C HIS A 288 -10.55 -12.31 -22.71
N TRP A 289 -9.83 -13.09 -21.91
CA TRP A 289 -8.75 -13.97 -22.35
C TRP A 289 -9.27 -15.06 -23.29
N HIS A 290 -10.43 -15.65 -23.03
CA HIS A 290 -11.00 -16.69 -23.90
C HIS A 290 -11.27 -16.18 -25.32
N GLU A 291 -11.77 -14.93 -25.45
CA GLU A 291 -11.96 -14.28 -26.75
C GLU A 291 -10.61 -13.99 -27.43
N LEU A 292 -9.64 -13.48 -26.67
CA LEU A 292 -8.29 -13.19 -27.18
C LEU A 292 -7.56 -14.47 -27.63
N GLU A 293 -7.62 -15.53 -26.84
CA GLU A 293 -7.00 -16.83 -27.14
C GLU A 293 -7.50 -17.37 -28.48
N LYS A 294 -8.82 -17.29 -28.71
CA LYS A 294 -9.42 -17.70 -29.98
C LYS A 294 -8.87 -16.89 -31.16
N LEU A 295 -8.80 -15.57 -31.03
CA LEU A 295 -8.27 -14.68 -32.07
C LEU A 295 -6.78 -14.96 -32.36
N LEU A 296 -5.96 -15.17 -31.31
CA LEU A 296 -4.54 -15.49 -31.44
C LEU A 296 -4.33 -16.86 -32.11
N LEU A 297 -5.14 -17.85 -31.78
CA LEU A 297 -5.09 -19.18 -32.41
C LEU A 297 -5.47 -19.12 -33.89
N GLU A 298 -6.46 -18.32 -34.27
CA GLU A 298 -6.85 -18.11 -35.67
C GLU A 298 -5.75 -17.38 -36.46
N ALA A 299 -5.16 -16.32 -35.89
CA ALA A 299 -4.10 -15.55 -36.54
C ALA A 299 -2.80 -16.36 -36.75
N THR A 300 -2.50 -17.32 -35.88
CA THR A 300 -1.25 -18.10 -35.93
C THR A 300 -1.31 -19.35 -36.82
N VAL A 301 -2.47 -19.70 -37.39
CA VAL A 301 -2.62 -20.91 -38.23
C VAL A 301 -1.60 -20.95 -39.39
N LEU A 302 -1.50 -19.86 -40.16
CA LEU A 302 -0.61 -19.78 -41.31
C LEU A 302 0.87 -19.72 -40.89
N PRO A 303 1.30 -18.85 -39.95
CA PRO A 303 2.67 -18.86 -39.43
C PRO A 303 3.12 -20.23 -38.91
N LEU A 304 2.26 -20.95 -38.18
CA LEU A 304 2.57 -22.28 -37.67
C LEU A 304 2.85 -23.30 -38.79
N GLN A 305 2.14 -23.22 -39.91
CA GLN A 305 2.35 -24.09 -41.08
C GLN A 305 3.69 -23.79 -41.75
N GLN A 306 4.00 -22.52 -41.99
CA GLN A 306 5.24 -22.08 -42.63
C GLN A 306 6.48 -22.50 -41.83
N ILE A 307 6.42 -22.33 -40.50
CA ILE A 307 7.52 -22.74 -39.61
C ILE A 307 7.65 -24.27 -39.56
N ALA A 308 6.54 -25.01 -39.62
CA ALA A 308 6.59 -26.47 -39.67
C ALA A 308 7.23 -27.02 -40.96
N GLU A 309 6.91 -26.42 -42.12
CA GLU A 309 7.56 -26.72 -43.40
C GLU A 309 9.06 -26.48 -43.32
N TYR A 310 9.46 -25.34 -42.77
CA TYR A 310 10.87 -25.01 -42.58
C TYR A 310 11.60 -26.05 -41.71
N TYR A 311 11.02 -26.45 -40.57
CA TYR A 311 11.62 -27.46 -39.70
C TYR A 311 11.72 -28.84 -40.37
N ALA A 312 10.81 -29.16 -41.29
CA ALA A 312 10.88 -30.40 -42.04
C ALA A 312 12.06 -30.40 -43.04
N LEU A 313 12.29 -29.27 -43.71
CA LEU A 313 13.39 -29.10 -44.68
C LEU A 313 14.76 -29.07 -43.98
N ASN A 314 14.85 -28.47 -42.79
CA ASN A 314 16.10 -28.22 -42.07
C ASN A 314 16.31 -29.12 -40.83
N SER A 315 15.69 -30.30 -40.82
CA SER A 315 15.67 -31.20 -39.66
C SER A 315 17.05 -31.66 -39.16
N GLY A 316 18.10 -31.59 -40.01
CA GLY A 316 19.49 -31.87 -39.64
C GLY A 316 20.22 -30.75 -38.88
N ASP A 317 19.75 -29.49 -39.00
CA ASP A 317 20.43 -28.30 -38.46
C ASP A 317 19.85 -27.81 -37.12
N LEU A 318 18.79 -28.45 -36.61
CA LEU A 318 18.14 -28.11 -35.34
C LEU A 318 19.06 -28.19 -34.10
N ALA A 319 20.23 -28.80 -34.22
CA ALA A 319 21.25 -28.89 -33.18
C ALA A 319 22.27 -27.73 -33.21
N ASN A 320 22.36 -26.98 -34.31
CA ASN A 320 23.26 -25.85 -34.44
C ASN A 320 22.63 -24.58 -33.87
N LYS A 321 23.19 -24.10 -32.75
CA LYS A 321 22.82 -22.83 -32.10
C LYS A 321 23.04 -21.60 -33.01
N ASP A 322 23.88 -21.71 -34.04
CA ASP A 322 24.32 -20.58 -34.86
C ASP A 322 23.34 -20.21 -36.00
N THR A 323 22.29 -21.01 -36.23
CA THR A 323 21.24 -20.73 -37.22
C THR A 323 20.06 -19.88 -36.69
N GLU A 324 20.15 -19.39 -35.44
CA GLU A 324 19.05 -18.75 -34.71
C GLU A 324 18.63 -17.29 -35.07
N PRO A 325 19.25 -16.45 -35.92
CA PRO A 325 18.78 -15.03 -36.01
C PRO A 325 17.63 -14.72 -36.98
N TYR A 326 17.30 -15.57 -37.97
CA TYR A 326 16.46 -15.16 -39.13
C TYR A 326 15.10 -15.87 -39.25
N LEU A 327 14.72 -16.75 -38.32
CA LEU A 327 13.47 -17.52 -38.37
C LEU A 327 12.23 -16.77 -37.88
N HIS A 328 12.35 -15.51 -37.52
CA HIS A 328 11.27 -14.70 -36.98
C HIS A 328 10.41 -14.04 -38.07
N GLN A 329 9.60 -14.83 -38.80
CA GLN A 329 8.19 -14.45 -38.79
C GLN A 329 7.69 -14.85 -37.40
N ARG A 330 7.82 -13.92 -36.45
CA ARG A 330 7.57 -14.18 -35.03
C ARG A 330 6.17 -14.78 -34.90
N LEU A 331 6.08 -15.98 -34.34
CA LEU A 331 4.78 -16.55 -33.90
C LEU A 331 4.02 -15.56 -33.03
N TRP A 332 4.76 -14.71 -32.32
CA TRP A 332 4.30 -13.58 -31.57
C TRP A 332 4.75 -12.27 -32.23
N ASP A 333 3.92 -11.73 -33.12
CA ASP A 333 4.21 -10.49 -33.84
C ASP A 333 3.76 -9.25 -33.06
N LYS A 334 4.03 -8.06 -33.62
CA LYS A 334 3.64 -6.78 -33.01
C LYS A 334 2.12 -6.68 -32.84
N TRP A 335 1.33 -7.29 -33.73
CA TRP A 335 -0.13 -7.27 -33.63
C TRP A 335 -0.59 -8.11 -32.43
N SER A 336 -0.04 -9.31 -32.25
CA SER A 336 -0.34 -10.18 -31.10
C SER A 336 0.08 -9.53 -29.78
N GLN A 337 1.26 -8.91 -29.73
CA GLN A 337 1.71 -8.13 -28.58
C GLN A 337 0.74 -6.98 -28.26
N THR A 338 0.34 -6.20 -29.27
CA THR A 338 -0.60 -5.09 -29.09
C THR A 338 -1.95 -5.58 -28.56
N ARG A 339 -2.47 -6.71 -29.06
CA ARG A 339 -3.75 -7.27 -28.58
C ARG A 339 -3.68 -7.81 -27.16
N PHE A 340 -2.54 -8.38 -26.78
CA PHE A 340 -2.30 -8.77 -25.41
C PHE A 340 -2.21 -7.54 -24.48
N ASP A 341 -1.53 -6.50 -24.94
CA ASP A 341 -1.41 -5.24 -24.23
C ASP A 341 -2.77 -4.55 -24.04
N ASP A 342 -3.61 -4.52 -25.08
CA ASP A 342 -4.99 -4.01 -25.05
C ASP A 342 -5.84 -4.75 -23.98
N ALA A 343 -5.72 -6.08 -23.91
CA ALA A 343 -6.48 -6.90 -22.96
C ALA A 343 -6.06 -6.62 -21.50
N LEU A 344 -4.77 -6.40 -21.25
CA LEU A 344 -4.27 -6.00 -19.94
C LEU A 344 -4.72 -4.56 -19.59
N ASP A 345 -4.78 -3.66 -20.57
CA ASP A 345 -5.30 -2.31 -20.35
C ASP A 345 -6.81 -2.31 -20.06
N ALA A 346 -7.58 -3.16 -20.73
CA ALA A 346 -9.00 -3.36 -20.42
C ALA A 346 -9.20 -3.86 -18.97
N LEU A 347 -8.35 -4.77 -18.51
CA LEU A 347 -8.35 -5.24 -17.12
C LEU A 347 -8.03 -4.11 -16.12
N ILE A 348 -7.07 -3.24 -16.45
CA ILE A 348 -6.73 -2.06 -15.63
C ILE A 348 -7.90 -1.06 -15.59
N LEU A 349 -8.57 -0.82 -16.73
CA LEU A 349 -9.76 0.04 -16.79
C LEU A 349 -10.92 -0.53 -15.97
N GLN A 350 -11.12 -1.85 -15.99
CA GLN A 350 -12.12 -2.51 -15.17
C GLN A 350 -11.82 -2.35 -13.67
N ALA A 351 -10.54 -2.40 -13.29
CA ALA A 351 -10.12 -2.15 -11.91
C ALA A 351 -10.43 -0.71 -11.47
N ASP A 352 -10.16 0.29 -12.33
CA ASP A 352 -10.48 1.69 -12.07
C ASP A 352 -11.99 1.91 -11.87
N TYR A 353 -12.81 1.30 -12.74
CA TYR A 353 -14.27 1.33 -12.63
C TYR A 353 -14.78 0.77 -11.30
N LEU A 354 -14.11 -0.27 -10.79
CA LEU A 354 -14.40 -0.89 -9.49
C LEU A 354 -13.74 -0.16 -8.31
N SER A 355 -13.23 1.07 -8.51
CA SER A 355 -12.58 1.91 -7.50
C SER A 355 -11.33 1.28 -6.88
N LEU A 356 -10.59 0.48 -7.65
CA LEU A 356 -9.31 -0.09 -7.25
C LEU A 356 -8.16 0.76 -7.83
N PRO A 357 -7.11 1.08 -7.04
CA PRO A 357 -5.94 1.79 -7.55
C PRO A 357 -5.28 1.07 -8.74
N VAL A 358 -5.06 1.80 -9.84
CA VAL A 358 -4.52 1.23 -11.09
C VAL A 358 -3.00 1.11 -11.13
N ILE A 359 -2.28 1.91 -10.35
CA ILE A 359 -0.80 1.98 -10.39
C ILE A 359 -0.16 0.65 -9.97
N PRO A 360 -0.59 -0.02 -8.88
CA PRO A 360 -0.05 -1.34 -8.51
C PRO A 360 -0.20 -2.37 -9.62
N LEU A 361 -1.39 -2.44 -10.24
CA LEU A 361 -1.65 -3.36 -11.35
C LEU A 361 -0.79 -3.08 -12.58
N LYS A 362 -0.60 -1.80 -12.94
CA LYS A 362 0.30 -1.40 -14.02
C LYS A 362 1.71 -1.91 -13.78
N GLN A 363 2.26 -1.72 -12.56
CA GLN A 363 3.61 -2.18 -12.21
C GLN A 363 3.73 -3.70 -12.24
N LEU A 364 2.72 -4.44 -11.78
CA LEU A 364 2.71 -5.90 -11.78
C LEU A 364 2.65 -6.51 -13.18
N PHE A 365 1.99 -5.85 -14.13
CA PHE A 365 1.86 -6.35 -15.51
C PHE A 365 3.05 -6.00 -16.41
N LEU A 366 3.87 -5.01 -16.08
CA LEU A 366 5.08 -4.67 -16.84
C LEU A 366 5.99 -5.88 -17.15
N PRO A 367 6.38 -6.72 -16.18
CA PRO A 367 7.23 -7.89 -16.46
C PRO A 367 6.51 -8.94 -17.32
N ILE A 368 5.18 -9.07 -17.22
CA ILE A 368 4.41 -10.00 -18.06
C ILE A 368 4.45 -9.52 -19.51
N ARG A 369 4.21 -8.23 -19.75
CA ARG A 369 4.26 -7.62 -21.09
C ARG A 369 5.63 -7.83 -21.74
N ALA A 370 6.71 -7.57 -20.98
CA ALA A 370 8.07 -7.69 -21.49
C ALA A 370 8.49 -9.14 -21.80
N ASN A 371 7.97 -10.12 -21.05
CA ASN A 371 8.34 -11.53 -21.20
C ASN A 371 7.41 -12.34 -22.10
N ALA A 372 6.31 -11.77 -22.59
CA ALA A 372 5.29 -12.50 -23.35
C ALA A 372 5.89 -13.22 -24.58
N GLU A 373 6.63 -12.48 -25.42
CA GLU A 373 7.30 -13.01 -26.61
C GLU A 373 8.24 -14.19 -26.26
N LYS A 374 9.05 -14.01 -25.21
CA LYS A 374 10.00 -15.02 -24.75
C LYS A 374 9.31 -16.30 -24.24
N ILE A 375 8.20 -16.17 -23.53
CA ILE A 375 7.40 -17.33 -23.07
C ILE A 375 6.85 -18.11 -24.27
N ILE A 376 6.34 -17.42 -25.28
CA ILE A 376 5.86 -18.06 -26.51
C ILE A 376 7.00 -18.83 -27.18
N GLU A 377 8.15 -18.20 -27.36
CA GLU A 377 9.32 -18.80 -28.01
C GLU A 377 9.82 -20.06 -27.27
N GLU A 378 10.09 -19.95 -25.97
CA GLU A 378 10.63 -21.05 -25.18
C GLU A 378 9.69 -22.28 -25.16
N LYS A 379 8.38 -22.04 -24.96
CA LYS A 379 7.38 -23.12 -24.85
C LYS A 379 7.10 -23.78 -26.20
N THR A 380 7.08 -23.01 -27.28
CA THR A 380 6.90 -23.54 -28.65
C THR A 380 8.10 -24.37 -29.05
N LEU A 381 9.31 -23.84 -28.91
CA LEU A 381 10.56 -24.52 -29.25
C LEU A 381 10.76 -25.82 -28.44
N LEU A 382 10.49 -25.80 -27.12
CA LEU A 382 10.53 -27.00 -26.29
C LEU A 382 9.55 -28.08 -26.77
N SER A 383 8.34 -27.67 -27.16
CA SER A 383 7.29 -28.60 -27.60
C SER A 383 7.57 -29.18 -28.98
N VAL A 384 8.17 -28.38 -29.87
CA VAL A 384 8.67 -28.85 -31.17
C VAL A 384 9.78 -29.89 -30.99
N ARG A 385 10.80 -29.57 -30.18
CA ARG A 385 11.88 -30.53 -29.87
C ARG A 385 11.31 -31.86 -29.35
N LYS A 386 10.36 -31.81 -28.41
CA LYS A 386 9.69 -33.02 -27.89
C LYS A 386 8.92 -33.80 -28.97
N SER A 387 8.26 -33.11 -29.90
CA SER A 387 7.48 -33.73 -30.98
C SER A 387 8.38 -34.37 -32.04
N LEU A 388 9.49 -33.72 -32.37
CA LEU A 388 10.47 -34.20 -33.35
C LEU A 388 11.25 -35.43 -32.88
N ILE A 389 11.50 -35.58 -31.57
CA ILE A 389 12.14 -36.79 -31.01
C ILE A 389 11.27 -38.05 -31.20
N LYS A 390 9.93 -37.91 -31.20
CA LYS A 390 8.99 -39.03 -31.36
C LYS A 390 7.92 -38.72 -32.40
N PRO A 391 8.28 -38.70 -33.71
CA PRO A 391 7.35 -38.34 -34.76
C PRO A 391 6.22 -39.39 -34.88
N GLY A 392 5.01 -38.93 -35.20
CA GLY A 392 3.84 -39.78 -35.41
C GLY A 392 3.01 -40.09 -34.15
N ASN A 393 1.79 -40.60 -34.37
CA ASN A 393 0.86 -40.95 -33.30
C ASN A 393 1.27 -42.26 -32.60
N ILE A 394 0.76 -42.48 -31.38
CA ILE A 394 1.06 -43.69 -30.59
C ILE A 394 0.65 -44.95 -31.37
N VAL A 395 -0.55 -44.95 -31.96
CA VAL A 395 -1.06 -46.05 -32.79
C VAL A 395 -0.15 -46.33 -33.98
N GLN A 396 0.26 -45.29 -34.71
CA GLN A 396 1.15 -45.41 -35.86
C GLN A 396 2.50 -46.02 -35.46
N ARG A 397 3.06 -45.59 -34.31
CA ARG A 397 4.29 -46.17 -33.75
C ARG A 397 4.12 -47.64 -33.37
N SER A 398 2.99 -48.02 -32.78
CA SER A 398 2.68 -49.41 -32.45
C SER A 398 2.55 -50.27 -33.70
N ILE A 399 1.86 -49.80 -34.74
CA ILE A 399 1.72 -50.52 -36.01
C ILE A 399 3.09 -50.70 -36.68
N ILE A 400 3.95 -49.68 -36.67
CA ILE A 400 5.31 -49.80 -37.21
C ILE A 400 6.12 -50.84 -36.43
N LYS A 401 6.07 -50.84 -35.09
CA LYS A 401 6.74 -51.85 -34.27
C LYS A 401 6.24 -53.27 -34.55
N ILE A 402 4.93 -53.44 -34.69
CA ILE A 402 4.33 -54.73 -35.04
C ILE A 402 4.77 -55.14 -36.45
N ALA A 403 4.79 -54.21 -37.40
CA ALA A 403 5.24 -54.47 -38.77
C ALA A 403 6.73 -54.85 -38.83
N GLN A 404 7.59 -54.25 -38.00
CA GLN A 404 9.00 -54.62 -37.87
C GLN A 404 9.17 -56.05 -37.33
N LEU A 405 8.37 -56.40 -36.32
CA LEU A 405 8.37 -57.75 -35.76
C LEU A 405 7.83 -58.77 -36.78
N ALA A 406 6.76 -58.40 -37.49
CA ALA A 406 6.12 -59.24 -38.51
C ALA A 406 7.01 -59.45 -39.74
N GLU A 407 7.83 -58.47 -40.13
CA GLU A 407 8.80 -58.61 -41.22
C GLU A 407 9.81 -59.74 -40.96
N ILE A 408 10.11 -60.03 -39.69
CA ILE A 408 11.01 -61.11 -39.29
C ILE A 408 10.24 -62.42 -39.07
N ILE A 409 9.13 -62.36 -38.34
CA ILE A 409 8.41 -63.56 -37.90
C ILE A 409 7.61 -64.21 -39.02
N LEU A 410 6.91 -63.44 -39.86
CA LEU A 410 6.04 -64.00 -40.90
C LEU A 410 6.81 -64.80 -41.95
N PRO A 411 7.97 -64.36 -42.46
CA PRO A 411 8.76 -65.16 -43.40
C PRO A 411 9.32 -66.43 -42.78
N ILE A 412 9.77 -66.38 -41.52
CA ILE A 412 10.27 -67.56 -40.80
C ILE A 412 9.13 -68.57 -40.59
N ALA A 413 7.95 -68.11 -40.18
CA ALA A 413 6.78 -68.97 -40.02
C ALA A 413 6.34 -69.56 -41.37
N ALA A 414 6.34 -68.78 -42.45
CA ALA A 414 6.03 -69.25 -43.80
C ALA A 414 7.05 -70.30 -44.28
N MET A 415 8.35 -70.06 -44.10
CA MET A 415 9.41 -71.03 -44.43
C MET A 415 9.30 -72.30 -43.59
N GLY A 416 9.01 -72.18 -42.30
CA GLY A 416 8.78 -73.32 -41.41
C GLY A 416 7.55 -74.14 -41.81
N TRP A 417 6.46 -73.48 -42.18
CA TRP A 417 5.24 -74.13 -42.67
C TRP A 417 5.48 -74.85 -44.00
N VAL A 418 6.12 -74.19 -44.97
CA VAL A 418 6.50 -74.80 -46.25
C VAL A 418 7.42 -76.00 -46.01
N GLY A 419 8.43 -75.87 -45.13
CA GLY A 419 9.34 -76.96 -44.78
C GLY A 419 8.64 -78.14 -44.12
N TYR A 420 7.66 -77.88 -43.23
CA TYR A 420 6.82 -78.92 -42.63
C TYR A 420 5.99 -79.66 -43.68
N GLN A 421 5.36 -78.93 -44.60
CA GLN A 421 4.57 -79.53 -45.69
C GLN A 421 5.44 -80.40 -46.60
N VAL A 422 6.62 -79.91 -47.00
CA VAL A 422 7.58 -80.70 -47.79
C VAL A 422 8.00 -81.97 -47.05
N PHE A 423 8.23 -81.90 -45.74
CA PHE A 423 8.61 -83.07 -44.93
C PHE A 423 7.49 -84.11 -44.85
N ILE A 424 6.26 -83.68 -44.58
CA ILE A 424 5.10 -84.57 -44.47
C ILE A 424 4.79 -85.21 -45.84
N GLU A 425 4.72 -84.43 -46.91
CA GLU A 425 4.48 -84.96 -48.26
C GLU A 425 5.58 -85.94 -48.68
N PHE A 426 6.85 -85.66 -48.35
CA PHE A 426 7.93 -86.59 -48.62
C PHE A 426 7.83 -87.88 -47.79
N TYR A 427 7.46 -87.77 -46.51
CA TYR A 427 7.29 -88.92 -45.61
C TYR A 427 6.13 -89.82 -46.07
N GLU A 428 4.98 -89.24 -46.38
CA GLU A 428 3.81 -89.98 -46.88
C GLU A 428 4.09 -90.61 -48.24
N SER A 429 4.74 -89.89 -49.16
CA SER A 429 5.17 -90.41 -50.47
C SER A 429 6.19 -91.55 -50.36
N SER A 430 6.99 -91.60 -49.28
CA SER A 430 7.93 -92.71 -49.02
C SER A 430 7.25 -94.00 -48.54
N LEU A 431 5.99 -93.92 -48.08
CA LEU A 431 5.21 -95.05 -47.59
C LEU A 431 4.27 -95.64 -48.67
N GLU A 432 4.08 -94.94 -49.79
CA GLU A 432 3.18 -95.36 -50.88
C GLU A 432 3.91 -96.08 -52.04
N ALA A 433 3.20 -96.97 -52.75
CA ALA A 433 3.77 -97.79 -53.82
C ALA A 433 4.10 -97.02 -55.11
N VAL A 434 3.66 -95.76 -55.25
CA VAL A 434 3.96 -94.87 -56.37
C VAL A 434 4.33 -93.50 -55.80
N PRO A 435 5.59 -93.03 -55.96
CA PRO A 435 6.01 -91.76 -55.39
C PRO A 435 5.36 -90.58 -56.11
N HIS A 436 4.55 -89.80 -55.40
CA HIS A 436 4.13 -88.46 -55.82
C HIS A 436 5.18 -87.44 -55.36
N TYR A 437 5.78 -86.71 -56.29
CA TYR A 437 6.70 -85.60 -55.99
C TYR A 437 5.93 -84.28 -55.92
N VAL A 438 6.41 -83.40 -55.05
CA VAL A 438 5.93 -82.03 -54.86
C VAL A 438 5.86 -81.30 -56.22
N GLY A 439 4.66 -80.89 -56.62
CA GLY A 439 4.39 -80.34 -57.95
C GLY A 439 4.85 -78.88 -58.13
N THR A 440 4.83 -78.41 -59.38
CA THR A 440 5.14 -77.00 -59.73
C THR A 440 4.21 -76.01 -59.02
N ASP A 441 2.95 -76.39 -58.81
CA ASP A 441 1.97 -75.54 -58.14
C ASP A 441 2.33 -75.30 -56.67
N PHE A 442 2.87 -76.32 -55.98
CA PHE A 442 3.37 -76.16 -54.62
C PHE A 442 4.56 -75.20 -54.57
N ALA A 443 5.49 -75.31 -55.51
CA ALA A 443 6.65 -74.43 -55.58
C ALA A 443 6.23 -72.96 -55.81
N ILE A 444 5.30 -72.73 -56.74
CA ILE A 444 4.77 -71.39 -57.03
C ILE A 444 4.06 -70.81 -55.80
N ASN A 445 3.18 -71.59 -55.17
CA ASN A 445 2.44 -71.14 -53.98
C ASN A 445 3.36 -70.88 -52.78
N SER A 446 4.38 -71.72 -52.59
CA SER A 446 5.37 -71.55 -51.51
C SER A 446 6.21 -70.29 -51.69
N ILE A 447 6.68 -70.03 -52.92
CA ILE A 447 7.42 -68.81 -53.25
C ILE A 447 6.54 -67.58 -53.08
N MET A 448 5.29 -67.62 -53.54
CA MET A 448 4.33 -66.52 -53.33
C MET A 448 4.07 -66.27 -51.85
N LEU A 449 3.85 -67.31 -51.06
CA LEU A 449 3.56 -67.19 -49.63
C LEU A 449 4.72 -66.51 -48.89
N ILE A 450 5.95 -66.98 -49.12
CA ILE A 450 7.16 -66.39 -48.51
C ILE A 450 7.34 -64.94 -48.99
N ALA A 451 7.17 -64.67 -50.29
CA ALA A 451 7.28 -63.33 -50.83
C ALA A 451 6.26 -62.36 -50.21
N ILE A 452 4.97 -62.73 -50.17
CA ILE A 452 3.90 -61.90 -49.57
C ILE A 452 4.14 -61.68 -48.08
N SER A 453 4.57 -62.73 -47.36
CA SER A 453 4.84 -62.68 -45.92
C SER A 453 5.89 -61.63 -45.54
N TRP A 454 6.84 -61.35 -46.45
CA TRP A 454 7.86 -60.31 -46.29
C TRP A 454 7.44 -58.96 -46.89
N LEU A 455 6.84 -58.96 -48.10
CA LEU A 455 6.49 -57.73 -48.82
C LEU A 455 5.44 -56.90 -48.07
N PHE A 456 4.45 -57.57 -47.46
CA PHE A 456 3.35 -56.88 -46.79
C PHE A 456 3.81 -56.04 -45.59
N PRO A 457 4.55 -56.59 -44.60
CA PRO A 457 5.12 -55.78 -43.52
C PRO A 457 6.05 -54.66 -44.01
N TYR A 458 6.88 -54.93 -45.02
CA TYR A 458 7.79 -53.95 -45.60
C TYR A 458 7.04 -52.74 -46.19
N PHE A 459 6.01 -52.97 -47.00
CA PHE A 459 5.19 -51.90 -47.57
C PHE A 459 4.40 -51.13 -46.50
N LEU A 460 3.91 -51.83 -45.47
CA LEU A 460 3.21 -51.23 -44.35
C LEU A 460 4.10 -50.22 -43.59
N GLN A 461 5.37 -50.59 -43.35
CA GLN A 461 6.35 -49.69 -42.73
C GLN A 461 6.65 -48.46 -43.60
N LYS A 462 6.81 -48.64 -44.92
CA LYS A 462 7.15 -47.54 -45.85
C LYS A 462 6.01 -46.52 -45.98
N LYS A 463 4.75 -46.98 -46.07
CA LYS A 463 3.57 -46.12 -46.14
C LYS A 463 3.26 -45.39 -44.83
N LEU A 464 3.60 -45.98 -43.68
CA LEU A 464 3.31 -45.42 -42.36
C LEU A 464 4.46 -44.58 -41.78
N LYS A 465 5.53 -44.27 -42.52
CA LYS A 465 6.58 -43.36 -42.03
C LYS A 465 5.96 -42.00 -41.64
N PRO A 466 6.15 -41.52 -40.40
CA PRO A 466 5.57 -40.27 -39.97
C PRO A 466 6.22 -39.09 -40.69
N SER A 467 5.39 -38.13 -41.13
CA SER A 467 5.89 -36.86 -41.67
C SER A 467 6.46 -35.99 -40.55
N ILE A 468 7.70 -35.54 -40.73
CA ILE A 468 8.42 -34.63 -39.81
C ILE A 468 7.67 -33.30 -39.70
N GLU A 469 7.19 -32.77 -40.83
CA GLU A 469 6.38 -31.56 -40.90
C GLU A 469 5.12 -31.66 -40.03
N LYS A 470 4.36 -32.76 -40.16
CA LYS A 470 3.16 -32.98 -39.32
C LYS A 470 3.51 -33.10 -37.85
N ALA A 471 4.67 -33.67 -37.52
CA ALA A 471 5.16 -33.73 -36.15
C ALA A 471 5.57 -32.34 -35.63
N ALA A 472 6.27 -31.54 -36.43
CA ALA A 472 6.66 -30.16 -36.12
C ALA A 472 5.43 -29.28 -35.89
N LEU A 473 4.47 -29.29 -36.82
CA LEU A 473 3.21 -28.55 -36.73
C LEU A 473 2.42 -28.92 -35.46
N LYS A 474 2.32 -30.21 -35.14
CA LYS A 474 1.67 -30.68 -33.91
C LYS A 474 2.41 -30.19 -32.66
N GLY A 475 3.73 -30.17 -32.68
CA GLY A 475 4.58 -29.68 -31.60
C GLY A 475 4.41 -28.17 -31.39
N LEU A 476 4.47 -27.40 -32.48
CA LEU A 476 4.27 -25.96 -32.51
C LEU A 476 2.90 -25.57 -31.96
N LYS A 477 1.81 -26.14 -32.50
CA LYS A 477 0.43 -25.87 -32.04
C LYS A 477 0.27 -26.18 -30.56
N ARG A 478 0.78 -27.32 -30.10
CA ARG A 478 0.72 -27.70 -28.67
C ARG A 478 1.52 -26.74 -27.80
N GLY A 479 2.72 -26.35 -28.24
CA GLY A 479 3.57 -25.42 -27.49
C GLY A 479 2.98 -24.02 -27.41
N PHE A 480 2.34 -23.56 -28.48
CA PHE A 480 1.65 -22.27 -28.51
C PHE A 480 0.47 -22.24 -27.53
N ILE A 481 -0.39 -23.27 -27.52
CA ILE A 481 -1.48 -23.39 -26.55
C ILE A 481 -0.96 -23.40 -25.11
N ILE A 482 0.11 -24.17 -24.83
CA ILE A 482 0.74 -24.20 -23.50
C ILE A 482 1.31 -22.82 -23.12
N ALA A 483 1.85 -22.08 -24.09
CA ALA A 483 2.39 -20.75 -23.86
C ALA A 483 1.28 -19.74 -23.53
N LEU A 484 0.18 -19.76 -24.29
CA LEU A 484 -1.01 -18.96 -24.00
C LEU A 484 -1.56 -19.25 -22.60
N GLN A 485 -1.73 -20.53 -22.24
CA GLN A 485 -2.12 -20.93 -20.88
C GLN A 485 -1.15 -20.40 -19.81
N SER A 486 0.15 -20.39 -20.10
CA SER A 486 1.15 -19.84 -19.19
C SER A 486 1.03 -18.33 -19.01
N LEU A 487 0.65 -17.59 -20.05
CA LEU A 487 0.40 -16.15 -19.97
C LEU A 487 -0.86 -15.85 -19.17
N GLU A 488 -1.94 -16.59 -19.42
CA GLU A 488 -3.20 -16.48 -18.66
C GLU A 488 -2.97 -16.70 -17.17
N LEU A 489 -2.32 -17.82 -16.82
CA LEU A 489 -2.02 -18.17 -15.44
C LEU A 489 -1.08 -17.15 -14.79
N GLY A 490 -0.10 -16.63 -15.53
CA GLY A 490 0.80 -15.58 -15.05
C GLY A 490 0.04 -14.32 -14.61
N VAL A 491 -0.94 -13.87 -15.40
CA VAL A 491 -1.78 -12.72 -15.04
C VAL A 491 -2.65 -13.03 -13.82
N LEU A 492 -3.28 -14.22 -13.78
CA LEU A 492 -4.11 -14.65 -12.65
C LEU A 492 -3.31 -14.78 -11.34
N GLU A 493 -2.07 -15.25 -11.41
CA GLU A 493 -1.16 -15.32 -10.26
C GLU A 493 -0.80 -13.93 -9.74
N GLN A 494 -0.50 -12.98 -10.63
CA GLN A 494 -0.22 -11.59 -10.22
C GLN A 494 -1.46 -10.92 -9.60
N LEU A 495 -2.66 -11.14 -10.14
CA LEU A 495 -3.90 -10.62 -9.54
C LEU A 495 -4.11 -11.17 -8.12
N LYS A 496 -3.91 -12.47 -7.90
CA LYS A 496 -4.02 -13.09 -6.58
C LYS A 496 -2.96 -12.57 -5.61
N SER A 497 -1.71 -12.42 -6.07
CA SER A 497 -0.61 -11.88 -5.25
C SER A 497 -0.88 -10.42 -4.86
N ASN A 498 -1.42 -9.62 -5.78
CA ASN A 498 -1.82 -8.25 -5.51
C ASN A 498 -2.91 -8.18 -4.42
N ALA A 499 -3.92 -9.04 -4.52
CA ALA A 499 -5.01 -9.11 -3.55
C ALA A 499 -4.52 -9.51 -2.15
N GLN A 500 -3.61 -10.48 -2.06
CA GLN A 500 -2.98 -10.86 -0.78
C GLN A 500 -2.19 -9.69 -0.17
N THR A 501 -1.51 -8.90 -1.01
CA THR A 501 -0.79 -7.70 -0.57
C THR A 501 -1.76 -6.65 -0.04
N GLN A 502 -2.85 -6.38 -0.78
CA GLN A 502 -3.93 -5.47 -0.35
C GLN A 502 -4.53 -5.90 1.00
N GLU A 503 -4.87 -7.17 1.16
CA GLU A 503 -5.45 -7.74 2.38
C GLU A 503 -4.48 -7.61 3.57
N SER A 504 -3.21 -7.92 3.36
CA SER A 504 -2.16 -7.78 4.38
C SER A 504 -2.00 -6.32 4.84
N LEU A 505 -1.94 -5.38 3.89
CA LEU A 505 -1.85 -3.94 4.19
C LEU A 505 -3.10 -3.46 4.94
N ARG A 506 -4.29 -3.89 4.50
CA ARG A 506 -5.55 -3.53 5.15
C ARG A 506 -5.64 -4.07 6.57
N LYS A 507 -5.27 -5.34 6.79
CA LYS A 507 -5.26 -5.97 8.12
C LYS A 507 -4.34 -5.23 9.10
N LYS A 508 -3.14 -4.84 8.65
CA LYS A 508 -2.22 -4.02 9.45
C LYS A 508 -2.83 -2.67 9.82
N GLY A 509 -3.43 -1.96 8.85
CA GLY A 509 -4.09 -0.68 9.13
C GLY A 509 -5.25 -0.80 10.11
N MET A 510 -6.10 -1.83 9.97
CA MET A 510 -7.19 -2.12 10.90
C MET A 510 -6.68 -2.45 12.31
N GLN A 511 -5.56 -3.17 12.44
CA GLN A 511 -4.95 -3.45 13.75
C GLN A 511 -4.54 -2.15 14.46
N ILE A 512 -3.97 -1.18 13.73
CA ILE A 512 -3.58 0.12 14.30
C ILE A 512 -4.82 0.90 14.73
N ILE A 513 -5.88 0.93 13.90
CA ILE A 513 -7.16 1.58 14.24
C ILE A 513 -7.79 0.96 15.49
N ASN A 514 -7.84 -0.37 15.56
CA ASN A 514 -8.40 -1.04 16.74
C ASN A 514 -7.61 -0.70 18.01
N LYS A 515 -6.28 -0.62 17.93
CA LYS A 515 -5.45 -0.17 19.06
C LYS A 515 -5.77 1.27 19.47
N CYS A 516 -6.06 2.18 18.52
CA CYS A 516 -6.47 3.55 18.83
C CYS A 516 -7.84 3.59 19.55
N GLN A 517 -8.77 2.71 19.20
CA GLN A 517 -10.15 2.72 19.70
C GLN A 517 -10.32 1.98 21.04
N THR A 518 -9.64 0.84 21.23
CA THR A 518 -9.84 -0.03 22.41
C THR A 518 -9.48 0.67 23.73
N GLU A 519 -8.62 1.68 23.69
CA GLU A 519 -8.21 2.45 24.87
C GLU A 519 -9.06 3.71 25.11
N SER A 520 -9.81 4.17 24.10
CA SER A 520 -10.68 5.35 24.17
C SER A 520 -11.94 5.10 25.02
N GLU A 521 -12.29 3.85 25.30
CA GLU A 521 -13.51 3.47 26.04
C GLU A 521 -13.39 3.68 27.56
N ARG A 522 -12.20 4.00 28.09
CA ARG A 522 -12.05 4.46 29.47
C ARG A 522 -12.36 5.95 29.55
N GLU A 523 -13.64 6.31 29.35
CA GLU A 523 -14.12 7.67 29.60
C GLU A 523 -13.83 8.04 31.05
N ILE A 524 -12.88 8.94 31.25
CA ILE A 524 -12.68 9.54 32.55
C ILE A 524 -13.71 10.65 32.67
N ALA A 525 -14.79 10.37 33.38
CA ALA A 525 -15.87 11.32 33.62
C ALA A 525 -15.29 12.61 34.23
N ILE A 526 -15.30 13.69 33.44
CA ILE A 526 -15.05 15.04 33.93
C ILE A 526 -16.31 15.43 34.73
N PRO A 527 -16.17 15.92 35.97
CA PRO A 527 -17.33 16.36 36.74
C PRO A 527 -18.08 17.47 35.98
N GLU A 528 -19.40 17.31 35.83
CA GLU A 528 -20.28 18.29 35.20
C GLU A 528 -20.12 19.66 35.89
N ASN A 529 -19.94 20.72 35.10
CA ASN A 529 -19.66 22.11 35.49
C ASN A 529 -18.30 22.34 36.16
N SER A 530 -17.32 21.46 35.99
CA SER A 530 -15.96 21.75 36.43
C SER A 530 -15.28 22.82 35.57
N ASP A 531 -14.31 23.55 36.14
CA ASP A 531 -13.50 24.53 35.39
C ASP A 531 -12.80 23.87 34.18
N LEU A 532 -12.45 22.58 34.30
CA LEU A 532 -11.84 21.80 33.23
C LEU A 532 -12.79 21.60 32.04
N GLU A 533 -14.06 21.29 32.28
CA GLU A 533 -15.07 21.13 31.22
C GLU A 533 -15.26 22.44 30.43
N ARG A 534 -15.33 23.56 31.14
CA ARG A 534 -15.50 24.91 30.59
C ARG A 534 -14.32 25.38 29.74
N MET A 535 -13.16 24.75 29.89
CA MET A 535 -11.95 25.03 29.10
C MET A 535 -11.87 24.20 27.81
N LEU A 536 -12.72 23.19 27.63
CA LEU A 536 -12.56 22.21 26.55
C LEU A 536 -13.72 22.33 25.55
N LEU A 537 -13.43 22.02 24.28
CA LEU A 537 -14.42 21.92 23.20
C LEU A 537 -15.06 20.53 23.11
#